data_AF-A0A9W6WIE1-F1
#
_entry.id   AF-A0A9W6WIE1-F1
#
_cell.length_a   1.000
_cell.length_b   1.000
_cell.length_c   1.000
_cell.angle_alpha   90.00
_cell.angle_beta   90.00
_cell.angle_gamma   90.00
#
_symmetry.space_group_name_H-M   'P 1'
#
loop_
_entity.id
_entity.type
_entity.pdbx_description
1 polymer ?
#
loop_
_entity_poly.entity_id
_entity_poly.type
_entity_poly.pdbx_seq_one_letter_code
_entity_poly.pdbx_strand_id
1 'polypeptide(L)'
;MRSAHLGRSGLANTQIENNLKNVAKQGVNLSADIWAYIMRIHIISKNFPAAVNVFSKLGEHGVSKPSVELWNELLSVHSKLNTPHKKQRVESVWKLLQQAVTPNADSYLYLIQGYVLSGNLDDALKTIGDLKMTKPDLVDDKIKQALLVGLLNAKKLPEAEKLFQLYLKEGFQPNIKFYNKYLTILLKNNQSDNATKLFDMLTADKNVKPDAATWTLIIDLFLRRASKAGKDDSDVMPQLINLLDLMKKDSVALNQSTMTMLIHNLLQDNGKKQIGLKLYEHLKSQDFPRRFKPRY
;
A
#
# COMPACT_ATOMS: atom_id res chain seq x y z
N MET A 1 -6.02 15.69 14.16
CA MET A 1 -4.68 16.31 14.28
C MET A 1 -3.70 15.95 13.16
N ARG A 2 -3.84 14.84 12.41
CA ARG A 2 -2.95 14.52 11.27
C ARG A 2 -3.10 15.40 10.02
N SER A 3 -4.26 16.04 9.80
CA SER A 3 -4.50 16.90 8.62
C SER A 3 -3.82 18.27 8.72
N ALA A 4 -3.65 18.82 9.93
CA ALA A 4 -3.01 20.12 10.13
C ALA A 4 -1.47 20.04 10.03
N HIS A 5 -0.89 18.87 10.32
CA HIS A 5 0.56 18.68 10.24
C HIS A 5 1.04 18.55 8.78
N LEU A 6 0.25 17.89 7.92
CA LEU A 6 0.47 17.81 6.46
C LEU A 6 0.41 19.17 5.76
N GLY A 7 -0.47 20.07 6.21
CA GLY A 7 -0.59 21.43 5.66
C GLY A 7 0.61 22.31 5.98
N ARG A 8 1.13 22.27 7.21
CA ARG A 8 2.33 23.02 7.62
C ARG A 8 3.61 22.47 6.97
N SER A 9 3.74 21.15 6.86
CA SER A 9 4.88 20.54 6.16
C SER A 9 4.85 20.82 4.65
N GLY A 10 3.66 20.83 4.04
CA GLY A 10 3.49 21.18 2.63
C GLY A 10 3.96 22.59 2.31
N LEU A 11 3.55 23.58 3.11
CA LEU A 11 3.99 24.97 2.97
C LEU A 11 5.50 25.14 3.19
N ALA A 12 6.06 24.51 4.23
CA ALA A 12 7.50 24.52 4.48
C ALA A 12 8.29 23.90 3.31
N ASN A 13 7.80 22.80 2.76
CA ASN A 13 8.41 22.13 1.61
C ASN A 13 8.35 22.97 0.33
N THR A 14 7.24 23.66 0.07
CA THR A 14 7.10 24.58 -1.07
C THR A 14 8.00 25.81 -0.90
N GLN A 15 8.16 26.32 0.32
CA GLN A 15 9.10 27.41 0.63
C GLN A 15 10.55 27.00 0.38
N ILE A 16 10.95 25.82 0.87
CA ILE A 16 12.29 25.24 0.66
C ILE A 16 12.54 25.04 -0.83
N GLU A 17 11.59 24.49 -1.57
CA GLU A 17 11.69 24.30 -3.01
C GLU A 17 11.87 25.63 -3.76
N ASN A 18 11.07 26.65 -3.44
CA ASN A 18 11.18 27.96 -4.08
C ASN A 18 12.53 28.62 -3.78
N ASN A 19 13.01 28.49 -2.55
CA ASN A 19 14.34 28.99 -2.16
C ASN A 19 15.44 28.27 -2.93
N LEU A 20 15.39 26.93 -3.02
CA LEU A 20 16.39 26.14 -3.76
C LEU A 20 16.34 26.45 -5.27
N LYS A 21 15.16 26.60 -5.87
CA LYS A 21 15.02 27.04 -7.27
C LYS A 21 15.57 28.44 -7.49
N ASN A 22 15.38 29.36 -6.54
CA ASN A 22 15.93 30.72 -6.63
C ASN A 22 17.46 30.72 -6.53
N VAL A 23 18.03 29.89 -5.64
CA VAL A 23 19.48 29.67 -5.55
C VAL A 23 20.04 29.08 -6.85
N ALA A 24 19.36 28.10 -7.45
CA ALA A 24 19.75 27.55 -8.75
C ALA A 24 19.70 28.60 -9.88
N LYS A 25 18.68 29.49 -9.88
CA LYS A 25 18.59 30.61 -10.83
C LYS A 25 19.69 31.65 -10.67
N GLN A 26 20.31 31.74 -9.50
CA GLN A 26 21.47 32.61 -9.24
C GLN A 26 22.79 31.99 -9.73
N GLY A 27 22.74 30.87 -10.46
CA GLY A 27 23.92 30.21 -11.03
C GLY A 27 24.63 29.25 -10.07
N VAL A 28 24.07 29.03 -8.87
CA VAL A 28 24.60 28.04 -7.93
C VAL A 28 24.18 26.65 -8.38
N ASN A 29 25.15 25.82 -8.77
CA ASN A 29 24.91 24.45 -9.16
C ASN A 29 24.57 23.59 -7.92
N LEU A 30 23.32 23.16 -7.80
CA LEU A 30 22.89 22.29 -6.71
C LEU A 30 23.27 20.84 -7.06
N SER A 31 23.73 20.08 -6.06
CA SER A 31 24.07 18.67 -6.28
C SER A 31 22.85 17.85 -6.74
N ALA A 32 23.09 16.74 -7.44
CA ALA A 32 22.04 15.82 -7.87
C ALA A 32 21.17 15.33 -6.70
N ASP A 33 21.75 15.22 -5.50
CA ASP A 33 21.05 14.84 -4.26
C ASP A 33 19.99 15.85 -3.83
N ILE A 34 20.25 17.14 -4.04
CA ILE A 34 19.29 18.20 -3.71
C ILE A 34 18.08 18.12 -4.65
N TRP A 35 18.31 17.86 -5.94
CA TRP A 35 17.23 17.66 -6.90
C TRP A 35 16.46 16.36 -6.65
N ALA A 36 17.14 15.28 -6.25
CA ALA A 36 16.51 14.05 -5.80
C ALA A 36 15.59 14.30 -4.59
N TYR A 37 16.06 15.11 -3.64
CA TYR A 37 15.30 15.49 -2.46
C TYR A 37 14.05 16.31 -2.80
N ILE A 38 14.17 17.31 -3.68
CA ILE A 38 13.03 18.10 -4.17
C ILE A 38 12.01 17.19 -4.89
N MET A 39 12.49 16.29 -5.74
CA MET A 39 11.62 15.34 -6.44
C MET A 39 10.89 14.42 -5.45
N ARG A 40 11.59 13.90 -4.43
CA ARG A 40 11.00 13.10 -3.35
C ARG A 40 9.95 13.86 -2.55
N ILE A 41 10.17 15.14 -2.26
CA ILE A 41 9.16 15.99 -1.59
C ILE A 41 7.86 16.01 -2.40
N HIS A 42 7.95 16.19 -3.71
CA HIS A 42 6.77 16.18 -4.59
C HIS A 42 6.09 14.81 -4.61
N ILE A 43 6.86 13.73 -4.63
CA ILE A 43 6.34 12.36 -4.58
C ILE A 43 5.61 12.09 -3.28
N ILE A 44 6.19 12.47 -2.14
CA ILE A 44 5.58 12.33 -0.80
C ILE A 44 4.30 13.17 -0.72
N SER A 45 4.32 14.36 -1.31
CA SER A 45 3.16 15.26 -1.39
C SER A 45 2.14 14.85 -2.46
N LYS A 46 2.39 13.75 -3.18
CA LYS A 46 1.57 13.24 -4.31
C LYS A 46 1.42 14.24 -5.46
N ASN A 47 2.30 15.23 -5.56
CA ASN A 47 2.38 16.18 -6.67
C ASN A 47 3.25 15.61 -7.80
N PHE A 48 2.77 14.54 -8.40
CA PHE A 48 3.48 13.83 -9.47
C PHE A 48 3.84 14.69 -10.70
N PRO A 49 2.98 15.62 -11.18
CA PRO A 49 3.35 16.52 -12.28
C PRO A 49 4.56 17.40 -11.95
N ALA A 50 4.64 17.93 -10.73
CA ALA A 50 5.77 18.73 -10.30
C ALA A 50 7.06 17.89 -10.22
N ALA A 51 6.98 16.64 -9.75
CA ALA A 51 8.11 15.71 -9.75
C ALA A 51 8.65 15.45 -11.17
N VAL A 52 7.77 15.24 -12.15
CA VAL A 52 8.16 15.07 -13.56
C VAL A 52 8.82 16.33 -14.12
N ASN A 53 8.28 17.52 -13.82
CA ASN A 53 8.86 18.78 -14.26
C ASN A 53 10.23 19.06 -13.63
N VAL A 54 10.46 18.66 -12.37
CA VAL A 54 11.80 18.72 -11.76
C VAL A 54 12.78 17.85 -12.55
N PHE A 55 12.38 16.62 -12.88
CA PHE A 55 13.23 15.70 -13.65
C PHE A 55 13.56 16.24 -15.05
N SER A 56 12.57 16.79 -15.77
CA SER A 56 12.80 17.32 -17.13
C SER A 56 13.77 18.51 -17.17
N LYS A 57 13.92 19.24 -16.06
CA LYS A 57 14.80 20.41 -15.94
C LYS A 57 16.15 20.12 -15.31
N LEU A 58 16.47 18.85 -15.02
CA LEU A 58 17.77 18.48 -14.42
C LEU A 58 18.96 19.00 -15.24
N GLY A 59 18.87 18.93 -16.58
CA GLY A 59 19.91 19.46 -17.46
C GLY A 59 20.09 20.99 -17.35
N GLU A 60 19.00 21.76 -17.23
CA GLU A 60 19.03 23.21 -17.00
C GLU A 60 19.70 23.55 -15.66
N HIS A 61 19.63 22.62 -14.70
CA HIS A 61 20.18 22.76 -13.37
C HIS A 61 21.58 22.14 -13.21
N GLY A 62 22.28 21.85 -14.31
CA GLY A 62 23.65 21.34 -14.27
C GLY A 62 23.78 19.84 -13.98
N VAL A 63 22.66 19.11 -13.90
CA VAL A 63 22.63 17.65 -13.73
C VAL A 63 22.52 16.99 -15.10
N SER A 64 23.67 16.77 -15.75
CA SER A 64 23.73 16.17 -17.09
C SER A 64 23.58 14.65 -17.10
N LYS A 65 23.87 13.98 -15.98
CA LYS A 65 23.76 12.52 -15.81
C LYS A 65 23.00 12.18 -14.52
N PRO A 66 21.67 12.06 -14.58
CA PRO A 66 20.88 11.65 -13.41
C PRO A 66 21.28 10.24 -12.95
N SER A 67 21.34 10.03 -11.63
CA SER A 67 21.66 8.71 -11.05
C SER A 67 20.50 7.72 -11.25
N VAL A 68 20.76 6.43 -11.04
CA VAL A 68 19.73 5.38 -11.11
C VAL A 68 18.61 5.62 -10.10
N GLU A 69 18.90 6.23 -8.96
CA GLU A 69 17.92 6.60 -7.94
C GLU A 69 16.93 7.64 -8.46
N LEU A 70 17.39 8.71 -9.13
CA LEU A 70 16.47 9.71 -9.72
C LEU A 70 15.61 9.11 -10.83
N TRP A 71 16.19 8.25 -11.67
CA TRP A 71 15.44 7.51 -12.69
C TRP A 71 14.38 6.59 -12.07
N ASN A 72 14.72 5.92 -10.97
CA ASN A 72 13.81 5.07 -10.22
C ASN A 72 12.65 5.88 -9.61
N GLU A 73 12.91 7.08 -9.08
CA GLU A 73 11.86 7.98 -8.61
C GLU A 73 10.92 8.36 -9.76
N LEU A 74 11.45 8.69 -10.95
CA LEU A 74 10.63 9.00 -12.13
C LEU A 74 9.75 7.80 -12.54
N LEU A 75 10.33 6.61 -12.59
CA LEU A 75 9.61 5.37 -12.90
C LEU A 75 8.53 5.05 -11.85
N SER A 76 8.83 5.31 -10.56
CA SER A 76 7.87 5.20 -9.46
C SER A 76 6.70 6.17 -9.61
N VAL A 77 6.96 7.41 -10.04
CA VAL A 77 5.92 8.40 -10.33
C VAL A 77 5.01 7.91 -11.44
N HIS A 78 5.57 7.51 -12.58
CA HIS A 78 4.77 7.08 -13.73
C HIS A 78 4.00 5.78 -13.49
N SER A 79 4.50 4.86 -12.66
CA SER A 79 3.75 3.67 -12.25
C SER A 79 2.54 3.99 -11.35
N LYS A 80 2.65 5.02 -10.49
CA LYS A 80 1.58 5.44 -9.55
C LYS A 80 0.58 6.41 -10.15
N LEU A 81 0.95 7.16 -11.19
CA LEU A 81 0.07 8.12 -11.87
C LEU A 81 -1.15 7.43 -12.48
N ASN A 82 -2.36 7.76 -12.00
CA ASN A 82 -3.60 7.21 -12.53
C ASN A 82 -4.08 7.98 -13.76
N THR A 83 -3.39 7.77 -14.87
CA THR A 83 -3.57 8.53 -16.11
C THR A 83 -3.62 7.55 -17.30
N PRO A 84 -4.33 7.88 -18.40
CA PRO A 84 -4.32 7.07 -19.62
C PRO A 84 -2.91 6.76 -20.10
N HIS A 85 -2.74 5.65 -20.82
CA HIS A 85 -1.45 5.23 -21.39
C HIS A 85 -0.32 5.02 -20.35
N LYS A 86 -0.68 4.55 -19.14
CA LYS A 86 0.30 4.28 -18.06
C LYS A 86 1.42 3.35 -18.52
N LYS A 87 1.08 2.26 -19.21
CA LYS A 87 2.05 1.29 -19.74
C LYS A 87 3.08 1.97 -20.64
N GLN A 88 2.61 2.69 -21.67
CA GLN A 88 3.48 3.35 -22.65
C GLN A 88 4.45 4.34 -22.00
N ARG A 89 3.99 5.09 -20.99
CA ARG A 89 4.87 6.01 -20.25
C ARG A 89 5.92 5.27 -19.44
N VAL A 90 5.53 4.24 -18.70
CA VAL A 90 6.47 3.41 -17.92
C VAL A 90 7.52 2.79 -18.85
N GLU A 91 7.10 2.28 -20.02
CA GLU A 91 8.01 1.72 -21.03
C GLU A 91 8.94 2.77 -21.64
N SER A 92 8.44 3.98 -21.87
CA SER A 92 9.24 5.10 -22.39
C SER A 92 10.32 5.51 -21.39
N VAL A 93 9.95 5.67 -20.11
CA VAL A 93 10.90 5.97 -19.03
C VAL A 93 11.90 4.83 -18.86
N TRP A 94 11.44 3.59 -18.91
CA TRP A 94 12.29 2.41 -18.83
C TRP A 94 13.35 2.37 -19.94
N LYS A 95 12.95 2.63 -21.19
CA LYS A 95 13.87 2.68 -22.33
C LYS A 95 14.95 3.74 -22.14
N LEU A 96 14.56 4.95 -21.70
CA LEU A 96 15.51 6.04 -21.45
C LEU A 96 16.44 5.72 -20.28
N LEU A 97 15.92 5.13 -19.20
CA LEU A 97 16.69 4.66 -18.05
C LEU A 97 17.76 3.68 -18.51
N GLN A 98 17.41 2.65 -19.28
CA GLN A 98 18.36 1.65 -19.79
C GLN A 98 19.48 2.22 -20.67
N GLN A 99 19.21 3.34 -21.36
CA GLN A 99 20.22 4.04 -22.16
C GLN A 99 21.14 4.91 -21.31
N ALA A 100 20.64 5.43 -20.19
CA ALA A 100 21.37 6.37 -19.35
C ALA A 100 22.17 5.69 -18.22
N VAL A 101 21.63 4.62 -17.63
CA VAL A 101 22.16 3.97 -16.41
C VAL A 101 21.88 2.47 -16.40
N THR A 102 22.67 1.72 -15.62
CA THR A 102 22.40 0.30 -15.37
C THR A 102 21.20 0.15 -14.41
N PRO A 103 20.11 -0.53 -14.81
CA PRO A 103 18.96 -0.73 -13.93
C PRO A 103 19.30 -1.63 -12.74
N ASN A 104 18.75 -1.32 -11.56
CA ASN A 104 18.89 -2.09 -10.34
C ASN A 104 17.54 -2.72 -9.91
N ALA A 105 17.50 -3.40 -8.75
CA ALA A 105 16.31 -4.06 -8.25
C ALA A 105 15.09 -3.12 -8.13
N ASP A 106 15.29 -1.89 -7.63
CA ASP A 106 14.21 -0.90 -7.53
C ASP A 106 13.72 -0.45 -8.93
N SER A 107 14.59 -0.38 -9.95
CA SER A 107 14.19 -0.09 -11.32
C SER A 107 13.21 -1.15 -11.85
N TYR A 108 13.55 -2.43 -11.67
CA TYR A 108 12.68 -3.55 -12.09
C TYR A 108 11.40 -3.62 -11.25
N LEU A 109 11.48 -3.32 -9.95
CA LEU A 109 10.30 -3.22 -9.09
C LEU A 109 9.30 -2.21 -9.62
N TYR A 110 9.74 -0.99 -9.96
CA TYR A 110 8.83 0.05 -10.44
C TYR A 110 8.30 -0.23 -11.86
N LEU A 111 9.08 -0.90 -12.71
CA LEU A 111 8.60 -1.41 -14.00
C LEU A 111 7.47 -2.42 -13.81
N ILE A 112 7.69 -3.45 -12.98
CA ILE A 112 6.71 -4.50 -12.66
C ILE A 112 5.46 -3.88 -12.02
N GLN A 113 5.62 -2.96 -11.07
CA GLN A 113 4.50 -2.22 -10.49
C GLN A 113 3.74 -1.41 -11.54
N GLY A 114 4.44 -0.78 -12.49
CA GLY A 114 3.83 -0.06 -13.60
C GLY A 114 2.91 -0.95 -14.43
N TYR A 115 3.39 -2.12 -14.82
CA TYR A 115 2.60 -3.14 -15.55
C TYR A 115 1.41 -3.66 -14.73
N VAL A 116 1.64 -4.02 -13.47
CA VAL A 116 0.57 -4.48 -12.56
C VAL A 116 -0.52 -3.41 -12.39
N LEU A 117 -0.12 -2.16 -12.15
CA LEU A 117 -1.03 -1.04 -11.95
C LEU A 117 -1.69 -0.55 -13.26
N SER A 118 -1.20 -0.97 -14.43
CA SER A 118 -1.87 -0.77 -15.72
C SER A 118 -2.70 -1.97 -16.15
N GLY A 119 -2.82 -3.02 -15.32
CA GLY A 119 -3.56 -4.25 -15.65
C GLY A 119 -2.85 -5.16 -16.67
N ASN A 120 -1.57 -4.91 -16.96
CA ASN A 120 -0.78 -5.65 -17.94
C ASN A 120 0.05 -6.74 -17.24
N LEU A 121 -0.62 -7.72 -16.65
CA LEU A 121 0.03 -8.75 -15.82
C LEU A 121 1.00 -9.64 -16.61
N ASP A 122 0.73 -9.89 -17.90
CA ASP A 122 1.59 -10.76 -18.72
C ASP A 122 2.97 -10.13 -18.95
N ASP A 123 3.04 -8.81 -19.16
CA ASP A 123 4.32 -8.08 -19.25
C ASP A 123 5.08 -8.12 -17.92
N ALA A 124 4.36 -8.03 -16.79
CA ALA A 124 4.97 -8.18 -15.46
C ALA A 124 5.55 -9.58 -15.24
N LEU A 125 4.82 -10.63 -15.64
CA LEU A 125 5.25 -12.03 -15.56
C LEU A 125 6.45 -12.31 -16.49
N LYS A 126 6.44 -11.75 -17.70
CA LYS A 126 7.57 -11.84 -18.62
C LYS A 126 8.81 -11.16 -18.02
N THR A 127 8.65 -9.94 -17.51
CA THR A 127 9.76 -9.17 -16.93
C THR A 127 10.44 -9.91 -15.78
N ILE A 128 9.67 -10.52 -14.86
CA ILE A 128 10.26 -11.29 -13.77
C ILE A 128 10.88 -12.61 -14.26
N GLY A 129 10.31 -13.25 -15.28
CA GLY A 129 10.85 -14.46 -15.88
C GLY A 129 12.24 -14.21 -16.48
N ASP A 130 12.34 -13.16 -17.29
CA ASP A 130 13.60 -12.69 -17.86
C ASP A 130 14.60 -12.30 -16.76
N LEU A 131 14.14 -11.62 -15.71
CA LEU A 131 14.98 -11.21 -14.59
C LEU A 131 15.54 -12.42 -13.81
N LYS A 132 14.72 -13.43 -13.54
CA LYS A 132 15.15 -14.68 -12.88
C LYS A 132 16.21 -15.42 -13.70
N MET A 133 16.13 -15.39 -15.02
CA MET A 133 17.09 -16.05 -15.90
C MET A 133 18.40 -15.27 -16.06
N THR A 134 18.31 -13.94 -16.12
CA THR A 134 19.46 -13.11 -16.52
C THR A 134 20.18 -12.44 -15.35
N LYS A 135 19.45 -12.08 -14.28
CA LYS A 135 19.96 -11.35 -13.11
C LYS A 135 19.20 -11.78 -11.84
N PRO A 136 19.29 -13.06 -11.43
CA PRO A 136 18.52 -13.60 -10.31
C PRO A 136 18.74 -12.82 -9.00
N ASP A 137 19.92 -12.26 -8.79
CA ASP A 137 20.27 -11.47 -7.59
C ASP A 137 19.46 -10.18 -7.44
N LEU A 138 18.82 -9.70 -8.52
CA LEU A 138 17.96 -8.52 -8.46
C LEU A 138 16.53 -8.85 -8.05
N VAL A 139 16.15 -10.13 -7.92
CA VAL A 139 14.79 -10.55 -7.55
C VAL A 139 14.64 -10.53 -6.02
N ASP A 140 14.32 -9.36 -5.49
CA ASP A 140 14.11 -9.17 -4.05
C ASP A 140 12.66 -9.42 -3.60
N ASP A 141 12.47 -9.37 -2.28
CA ASP A 141 11.17 -9.55 -1.63
C ASP A 141 10.13 -8.48 -2.06
N LYS A 142 10.56 -7.27 -2.45
CA LYS A 142 9.63 -6.24 -2.93
C LYS A 142 9.07 -6.61 -4.30
N ILE A 143 9.88 -7.15 -5.19
CA ILE A 143 9.46 -7.64 -6.51
C ILE A 143 8.51 -8.82 -6.35
N LYS A 144 8.85 -9.80 -5.50
CA LYS A 144 7.98 -10.93 -5.15
C LYS A 144 6.60 -10.43 -4.68
N GLN A 145 6.58 -9.47 -3.75
CA GLN A 145 5.34 -8.85 -3.25
C GLN A 145 4.54 -8.14 -4.35
N ALA A 146 5.20 -7.36 -5.21
CA ALA A 146 4.53 -6.62 -6.28
C ALA A 146 3.80 -7.57 -7.25
N LEU A 147 4.42 -8.69 -7.58
CA LEU A 147 3.83 -9.69 -8.46
C LEU A 147 2.64 -10.42 -7.82
N LEU A 148 2.77 -10.84 -6.55
CA LEU A 148 1.66 -11.46 -5.82
C LEU A 148 0.45 -10.53 -5.78
N VAL A 149 0.66 -9.26 -5.46
CA VAL A 149 -0.42 -8.24 -5.50
C VAL A 149 -1.04 -8.14 -6.90
N GLY A 150 -0.23 -8.21 -7.95
CA GLY A 150 -0.71 -8.15 -9.32
C GLY A 150 -1.62 -9.32 -9.68
N LEU A 151 -1.22 -10.55 -9.35
CA LEU A 151 -2.03 -11.76 -9.56
C LEU A 151 -3.36 -11.67 -8.80
N LEU A 152 -3.32 -11.21 -7.54
CA LEU A 152 -4.51 -11.05 -6.70
C LEU A 152 -5.49 -10.01 -7.25
N ASN A 153 -4.99 -8.87 -7.71
CA ASN A 153 -5.82 -7.84 -8.34
C ASN A 153 -6.41 -8.32 -9.67
N ALA A 154 -5.69 -9.15 -10.41
CA ALA A 154 -6.17 -9.79 -11.64
C ALA A 154 -7.12 -10.98 -11.39
N LYS A 155 -7.50 -11.25 -10.12
CA LYS A 155 -8.34 -12.39 -9.71
C LYS A 155 -7.76 -13.77 -10.09
N LYS A 156 -6.45 -13.86 -10.35
CA LYS A 156 -5.71 -15.11 -10.59
C LYS A 156 -5.26 -15.73 -9.27
N LEU A 157 -6.24 -16.07 -8.42
CA LEU A 157 -6.00 -16.52 -7.04
C LEU A 157 -5.24 -17.86 -6.96
N PRO A 158 -5.57 -18.91 -7.75
CA PRO A 158 -4.82 -20.16 -7.71
C PRO A 158 -3.33 -19.98 -8.02
N GLU A 159 -3.00 -19.11 -8.97
CA GLU A 159 -1.63 -18.77 -9.34
C GLU A 159 -0.95 -17.95 -8.23
N ALA A 160 -1.66 -16.99 -7.63
CA ALA A 160 -1.14 -16.21 -6.51
C ALA A 160 -0.81 -17.10 -5.29
N GLU A 161 -1.67 -18.06 -4.96
CA GLU A 161 -1.45 -18.98 -3.84
C GLU A 161 -0.26 -19.91 -4.08
N LYS A 162 -0.18 -20.53 -5.28
CA LYS A 162 0.97 -21.37 -5.66
C LYS A 162 2.27 -20.60 -5.59
N LEU A 163 2.28 -19.38 -6.14
CA LEU A 163 3.46 -18.53 -6.15
C LEU A 163 3.85 -18.05 -4.74
N PHE A 164 2.86 -17.73 -3.89
CA PHE A 164 3.10 -17.33 -2.51
C PHE A 164 3.76 -18.46 -1.73
N GLN A 165 3.24 -19.68 -1.85
CA GLN A 165 3.83 -20.87 -1.21
C GLN A 165 5.24 -21.17 -1.72
N LEU A 166 5.48 -21.02 -3.03
CA LEU A 166 6.82 -21.14 -3.60
C LEU A 166 7.77 -20.11 -2.99
N TYR A 167 7.36 -18.83 -2.93
CA TYR A 167 8.20 -17.78 -2.38
C TYR A 167 8.50 -17.97 -0.90
N LEU A 168 7.54 -18.44 -0.09
CA LEU A 168 7.79 -18.80 1.31
C LEU A 168 8.88 -19.89 1.42
N LYS A 169 8.85 -20.91 0.55
CA LYS A 169 9.90 -21.95 0.49
C LYS A 169 11.25 -21.40 0.04
N GLU A 170 11.26 -20.38 -0.80
CA GLU A 170 12.46 -19.63 -1.22
C GLU A 170 12.91 -18.58 -0.18
N GLY A 171 12.35 -18.59 1.03
CA GLY A 171 12.78 -17.70 2.12
C GLY A 171 12.17 -16.30 2.10
N PHE A 172 11.13 -16.05 1.30
CA PHE A 172 10.38 -14.79 1.31
C PHE A 172 9.80 -14.52 2.70
N GLN A 173 10.04 -13.33 3.26
CA GLN A 173 9.52 -12.93 4.57
C GLN A 173 8.43 -11.85 4.42
N PRO A 174 7.16 -12.24 4.25
CA PRO A 174 6.06 -11.27 4.18
C PRO A 174 5.95 -10.50 5.50
N ASN A 175 5.84 -9.18 5.43
CA ASN A 175 5.55 -8.36 6.61
C ASN A 175 4.04 -8.17 6.80
N ILE A 176 3.63 -7.64 7.96
CA ILE A 176 2.21 -7.42 8.29
C ILE A 176 1.47 -6.54 7.27
N LYS A 177 2.16 -5.58 6.65
CA LYS A 177 1.56 -4.72 5.62
C LYS A 177 1.19 -5.51 4.37
N PHE A 178 2.02 -6.50 3.99
CA PHE A 178 1.71 -7.40 2.88
C PHE A 178 0.49 -8.27 3.19
N TYR A 179 0.43 -8.90 4.37
CA TYR A 179 -0.74 -9.69 4.78
C TYR A 179 -2.03 -8.86 4.80
N ASN A 180 -2.00 -7.67 5.38
CA ASN A 180 -3.16 -6.76 5.38
C ASN A 180 -3.61 -6.39 3.96
N LYS A 181 -2.67 -6.18 3.04
CA LYS A 181 -2.99 -5.89 1.63
C LYS A 181 -3.60 -7.11 0.94
N TYR A 182 -3.05 -8.30 1.16
CA TYR A 182 -3.58 -9.54 0.61
C TYR A 182 -5.00 -9.81 1.14
N LEU A 183 -5.21 -9.77 2.46
CA LEU A 183 -6.55 -9.86 3.09
C LEU A 183 -7.53 -8.85 2.48
N THR A 184 -7.13 -7.58 2.35
CA THR A 184 -7.97 -6.55 1.72
C THR A 184 -8.40 -6.91 0.30
N ILE A 185 -7.50 -7.44 -0.52
CA ILE A 185 -7.81 -7.84 -1.90
C ILE A 185 -8.76 -9.05 -1.92
N LEU A 186 -8.53 -10.04 -1.06
CA LEU A 186 -9.42 -11.20 -0.93
C LEU A 186 -10.85 -10.78 -0.55
N LEU A 187 -10.99 -9.87 0.42
CA LEU A 187 -12.31 -9.35 0.82
C LEU A 187 -13.00 -8.58 -0.31
N LYS A 188 -12.26 -7.76 -1.06
CA LYS A 188 -12.79 -7.05 -2.24
C LYS A 188 -13.24 -8.01 -3.34
N ASN A 189 -12.58 -9.16 -3.47
CA ASN A 189 -12.92 -10.19 -4.44
C ASN A 189 -13.93 -11.24 -3.90
N ASN A 190 -14.54 -10.98 -2.73
CA ASN A 190 -15.48 -11.89 -2.05
C ASN A 190 -14.91 -13.30 -1.79
N GLN A 191 -13.59 -13.42 -1.62
CA GLN A 191 -12.88 -14.68 -1.36
C GLN A 191 -12.74 -14.95 0.14
N SER A 192 -13.88 -15.06 0.83
CA SER A 192 -13.93 -15.16 2.30
C SER A 192 -13.19 -16.37 2.87
N ASP A 193 -13.26 -17.52 2.19
CA ASP A 193 -12.62 -18.76 2.63
C ASP A 193 -11.10 -18.66 2.56
N ASN A 194 -10.57 -18.13 1.46
CA ASN A 194 -9.14 -17.87 1.30
C ASN A 194 -8.65 -16.79 2.28
N ALA A 195 -9.47 -15.77 2.58
CA ALA A 195 -9.13 -14.76 3.58
C ALA A 195 -8.99 -15.38 4.99
N THR A 196 -9.80 -16.40 5.30
CA THR A 196 -9.71 -17.13 6.58
C THR A 196 -8.43 -17.93 6.65
N LYS A 197 -8.14 -18.72 5.61
CA LYS A 197 -6.91 -19.52 5.53
C LYS A 197 -5.66 -18.64 5.64
N LEU A 198 -5.68 -17.46 5.01
CA LEU A 198 -4.58 -16.50 5.09
C LEU A 198 -4.42 -15.93 6.51
N PHE A 199 -5.53 -15.66 7.21
CA PHE A 199 -5.50 -15.22 8.59
C PHE A 199 -4.97 -16.31 9.53
N ASP A 200 -5.43 -17.55 9.37
CA ASP A 200 -4.94 -18.70 10.14
C ASP A 200 -3.42 -18.86 9.95
N MET A 201 -2.95 -18.75 8.70
CA MET A 201 -1.53 -18.78 8.38
C MET A 201 -0.75 -17.64 9.04
N LEU A 202 -1.29 -16.41 9.04
CA LEU A 202 -0.69 -15.27 9.72
C LEU A 202 -0.61 -15.49 11.25
N THR A 203 -1.67 -16.03 11.87
CA THR A 203 -1.68 -16.30 13.32
C THR A 203 -0.73 -17.43 13.73
N ALA A 204 -0.42 -18.35 12.82
CA ALA A 204 0.55 -19.41 13.02
C ALA A 204 2.02 -18.94 12.84
N ASP A 205 2.22 -17.77 12.23
CA ASP A 205 3.55 -17.19 12.01
C ASP A 205 4.12 -16.63 13.32
N LYS A 206 5.34 -17.04 13.68
CA LYS A 206 6.02 -16.58 14.90
C LYS A 206 6.65 -15.20 14.76
N ASN A 207 6.93 -14.76 13.54
CA ASN A 207 7.69 -13.55 13.25
C ASN A 207 6.80 -12.35 12.93
N VAL A 208 5.53 -12.59 12.61
CA VAL A 208 4.58 -11.55 12.21
C VAL A 208 3.31 -11.68 13.01
N LYS A 209 2.87 -10.60 13.66
CA LYS A 209 1.65 -10.59 14.46
C LYS A 209 0.56 -9.73 13.80
N PRO A 210 -0.72 -10.14 13.90
CA PRO A 210 -1.86 -9.30 13.53
C PRO A 210 -1.80 -7.92 14.19
N ASP A 211 -2.08 -6.87 13.42
CA ASP A 211 -2.21 -5.51 13.94
C ASP A 211 -3.68 -5.04 13.93
N ALA A 212 -3.92 -3.81 14.38
CA ALA A 212 -5.26 -3.22 14.38
C ALA A 212 -5.94 -3.22 12.99
N ALA A 213 -5.17 -3.07 11.91
CA ALA A 213 -5.71 -3.11 10.56
C ALA A 213 -6.08 -4.55 10.17
N THR A 214 -5.29 -5.55 10.57
CA THR A 214 -5.63 -6.97 10.40
C THR A 214 -6.98 -7.29 11.04
N TRP A 215 -7.13 -6.99 12.33
CA TRP A 215 -8.36 -7.28 13.08
C TRP A 215 -9.59 -6.56 12.50
N THR A 216 -9.40 -5.35 11.97
CA THR A 216 -10.47 -4.64 11.25
C THR A 216 -10.94 -5.40 10.00
N LEU A 217 -10.00 -5.99 9.24
CA LEU A 217 -10.33 -6.81 8.07
C LEU A 217 -11.02 -8.12 8.48
N ILE A 218 -10.62 -8.74 9.59
CA ILE A 218 -11.24 -9.98 10.09
C ILE A 218 -12.66 -9.74 10.60
N ILE A 219 -12.90 -8.62 11.27
CA ILE A 219 -14.26 -8.24 11.68
C ILE A 219 -15.13 -7.99 10.45
N ASP A 220 -14.64 -7.29 9.42
CA ASP A 220 -15.39 -7.11 8.17
C ASP A 220 -15.67 -8.45 7.47
N LEU A 221 -14.68 -9.37 7.42
CA LEU A 221 -14.85 -10.72 6.91
C LEU A 221 -15.97 -11.48 7.63
N PHE A 222 -15.92 -11.49 8.96
CA PHE A 222 -16.90 -12.16 9.81
C PHE A 222 -18.32 -11.65 9.53
N LEU A 223 -18.48 -10.33 9.47
CA LEU A 223 -19.79 -9.71 9.28
C LEU A 223 -20.34 -9.90 7.87
N ARG A 224 -19.47 -9.88 6.84
CA ARG A 224 -19.88 -10.25 5.47
C ARG A 224 -20.41 -11.68 5.41
N ARG A 225 -19.77 -12.61 6.11
CA ARG A 225 -20.24 -14.01 6.20
C ARG A 225 -21.55 -14.13 6.95
N ALA A 226 -21.67 -13.48 8.10
CA ALA A 226 -22.90 -13.49 8.88
C ALA A 226 -24.10 -12.97 8.07
N SER A 227 -23.91 -11.83 7.39
CA SER A 227 -24.92 -11.25 6.50
C SER A 227 -25.29 -12.19 5.36
N LYS A 228 -24.30 -12.81 4.70
CA LYS A 228 -24.55 -13.79 3.62
C LYS A 228 -25.28 -15.04 4.11
N ALA A 229 -25.04 -15.45 5.36
CA ALA A 229 -25.70 -16.58 6.00
C ALA A 229 -27.08 -16.24 6.59
N GLY A 230 -27.52 -14.97 6.51
CA GLY A 230 -28.79 -14.53 7.08
C GLY A 230 -28.83 -14.58 8.61
N LYS A 231 -27.67 -14.56 9.28
CA LYS A 231 -27.59 -14.56 10.74
C LYS A 231 -28.10 -13.24 11.31
N ASP A 232 -28.85 -13.32 12.38
CA ASP A 232 -29.35 -12.13 13.06
C ASP A 232 -28.31 -11.53 14.02
N ASP A 233 -28.63 -10.38 14.59
CA ASP A 233 -27.74 -9.69 15.52
C ASP A 233 -27.44 -10.52 16.78
N SER A 234 -28.36 -11.40 17.20
CA SER A 234 -28.20 -12.21 18.42
C SER A 234 -27.15 -13.32 18.23
N ASP A 235 -27.03 -13.84 17.02
CA ASP A 235 -25.97 -14.78 16.63
C ASP A 235 -24.62 -14.09 16.44
N VAL A 236 -24.63 -12.87 15.90
CA VAL A 236 -23.42 -12.15 15.48
C VAL A 236 -22.70 -11.50 16.65
N MET A 237 -23.44 -10.89 17.58
CA MET A 237 -22.88 -10.09 18.66
C MET A 237 -21.94 -10.88 19.60
N PRO A 238 -22.28 -12.10 20.08
CA PRO A 238 -21.38 -12.87 20.95
C PRO A 238 -20.06 -13.23 20.27
N GLN A 239 -20.11 -13.59 18.99
CA GLN A 239 -18.91 -13.93 18.20
C GLN A 239 -18.04 -12.70 17.92
N LEU A 240 -18.68 -11.55 17.67
CA LEU A 240 -18.00 -10.28 17.52
C LEU A 240 -17.28 -9.85 18.80
N ILE A 241 -17.91 -10.01 19.97
CA ILE A 241 -17.30 -9.75 21.27
C ILE A 241 -16.10 -10.67 21.50
N ASN A 242 -16.24 -11.97 21.21
CA ASN A 242 -15.15 -12.92 21.32
C ASN A 242 -13.94 -12.54 20.42
N LEU A 243 -14.19 -12.07 19.19
CA LEU A 243 -13.10 -11.56 18.32
C LEU A 243 -12.41 -10.34 18.91
N LEU A 244 -13.15 -9.43 19.56
CA LEU A 244 -12.58 -8.27 20.23
C LEU A 244 -11.75 -8.66 21.46
N ASP A 245 -12.16 -9.69 22.20
CA ASP A 245 -11.40 -10.20 23.33
C ASP A 245 -10.14 -10.96 22.90
N LEU A 246 -10.19 -11.69 21.79
CA LEU A 246 -9.00 -12.27 21.16
C LEU A 246 -8.01 -11.18 20.73
N MET A 247 -8.50 -10.09 20.12
CA MET A 247 -7.66 -8.94 19.77
C MET A 247 -6.98 -8.33 21.01
N LYS A 248 -7.69 -8.21 22.14
CA LYS A 248 -7.10 -7.76 23.42
C LYS A 248 -6.01 -8.73 23.91
N LYS A 249 -6.27 -10.03 23.85
CA LYS A 249 -5.34 -11.09 24.28
C LYS A 249 -4.04 -11.06 23.47
N ASP A 250 -4.14 -10.76 22.18
CA ASP A 250 -2.97 -10.59 21.30
C ASP A 250 -2.21 -9.27 21.53
N SER A 251 -2.51 -8.56 22.63
CA SER A 251 -1.90 -7.28 23.01
C SER A 251 -2.10 -6.17 21.97
N VAL A 252 -3.07 -6.34 21.08
CA VAL A 252 -3.46 -5.29 20.14
C VAL A 252 -4.44 -4.39 20.86
N ALA A 253 -3.93 -3.25 21.35
CA ALA A 253 -4.77 -2.28 22.03
C ALA A 253 -5.95 -1.85 21.14
N LEU A 254 -7.17 -2.02 21.66
CA LEU A 254 -8.37 -1.34 21.16
C LEU A 254 -8.23 0.15 21.45
N ASN A 255 -7.29 0.81 20.77
CA ASN A 255 -7.14 2.24 20.88
C ASN A 255 -8.38 2.91 20.26
N GLN A 256 -8.66 4.13 20.71
CA GLN A 256 -9.82 4.90 20.25
C GLN A 256 -9.91 4.96 18.72
N SER A 257 -8.78 5.00 18.00
CA SER A 257 -8.76 5.04 16.54
C SER A 257 -9.24 3.74 15.90
N THR A 258 -8.84 2.58 16.41
CA THR A 258 -9.27 1.26 15.88
C THR A 258 -10.76 1.06 16.14
N MET A 259 -11.22 1.41 17.35
CA MET A 259 -12.65 1.38 17.70
C MET A 259 -13.46 2.36 16.87
N THR A 260 -12.91 3.55 16.63
CA THR A 260 -13.55 4.55 15.79
C THR A 260 -13.70 4.05 14.36
N MET A 261 -12.65 3.44 13.82
CA MET A 261 -12.65 2.91 12.46
C MET A 261 -13.60 1.72 12.31
N LEU A 262 -13.61 0.80 13.28
CA LEU A 262 -14.54 -0.31 13.32
C LEU A 262 -15.99 0.18 13.35
N ILE A 263 -16.37 0.97 14.36
CA ILE A 263 -17.74 1.49 14.47
C ILE A 263 -18.11 2.33 13.24
N HIS A 264 -17.21 3.19 12.75
CA HIS A 264 -17.46 3.99 11.55
C HIS A 264 -17.72 3.12 10.31
N ASN A 265 -16.89 2.10 10.06
CA ASN A 265 -17.07 1.19 8.94
C ASN A 265 -18.39 0.40 9.05
N LEU A 266 -18.77 -0.01 10.26
CA LEU A 266 -20.04 -0.70 10.51
C LEU A 266 -21.26 0.20 10.32
N LEU A 267 -21.16 1.47 10.70
CA LEU A 267 -22.24 2.44 10.56
C LEU A 267 -22.41 2.94 9.12
N GLN A 268 -21.35 2.93 8.30
CA GLN A 268 -21.43 3.30 6.88
C GLN A 268 -22.02 2.20 6.00
N ASP A 269 -21.93 0.94 6.43
CA ASP A 269 -22.54 -0.18 5.72
C ASP A 269 -24.02 -0.32 6.17
N ASN A 270 -24.96 0.01 5.29
CA ASN A 270 -26.40 -0.03 5.59
C ASN A 270 -26.86 -1.40 6.10
N GLY A 271 -26.21 -2.50 5.69
CA GLY A 271 -26.52 -3.85 6.17
C GLY A 271 -25.96 -4.19 7.55
N LYS A 272 -25.03 -3.38 8.09
CA LYS A 272 -24.33 -3.63 9.36
C LYS A 272 -24.55 -2.52 10.40
N LYS A 273 -25.33 -1.50 10.06
CA LYS A 273 -25.57 -0.32 10.90
C LYS A 273 -26.12 -0.66 12.29
N GLN A 274 -27.07 -1.60 12.38
CA GLN A 274 -27.65 -2.01 13.66
C GLN A 274 -26.64 -2.73 14.56
N ILE A 275 -25.82 -3.61 13.99
CA ILE A 275 -24.71 -4.26 14.68
C ILE A 275 -23.70 -3.20 15.17
N GLY A 276 -23.40 -2.20 14.34
CA GLY A 276 -22.53 -1.07 14.70
C GLY A 276 -23.06 -0.26 15.89
N LEU A 277 -24.37 -0.01 15.95
CA LEU A 277 -25.03 0.67 17.08
C LEU A 277 -24.98 -0.17 18.36
N LYS A 278 -25.33 -1.46 18.29
CA LYS A 278 -25.26 -2.38 19.44
C LYS A 278 -23.84 -2.54 19.98
N LEU A 279 -22.86 -2.62 19.08
CA LEU A 279 -21.45 -2.65 19.47
C LEU A 279 -21.06 -1.33 20.16
N TYR A 280 -21.47 -0.19 19.64
CA TYR A 280 -21.22 1.11 20.28
C TYR A 280 -21.82 1.18 21.70
N GLU A 281 -23.06 0.72 21.89
CA GLU A 281 -23.71 0.68 23.20
C GLU A 281 -22.99 -0.25 24.18
N HIS A 282 -22.61 -1.44 23.72
CA HIS A 282 -21.83 -2.39 24.51
C HIS A 282 -20.46 -1.82 24.95
N LEU A 283 -19.81 -1.06 24.08
CA LEU A 283 -18.52 -0.44 24.40
C LEU A 283 -18.67 0.76 25.33
N LYS A 284 -19.78 1.50 25.21
CA LYS A 284 -20.12 2.62 26.09
C LYS A 284 -20.39 2.15 27.52
N SER A 285 -20.98 0.96 27.71
CA SER A 285 -21.26 0.43 29.05
C SER A 285 -20.02 -0.10 29.79
N GLN A 286 -18.93 -0.39 29.08
CA GLN A 286 -17.65 -0.83 29.66
C GLN A 286 -16.66 0.31 29.98
N ASP A 287 -17.12 1.57 30.04
CA ASP A 287 -16.34 2.77 30.37
C ASP A 287 -15.07 2.98 29.50
N PHE A 288 -15.14 2.60 28.22
CA PHE A 288 -14.11 2.93 27.24
C PHE A 288 -13.98 4.46 27.07
N PRO A 289 -12.76 5.00 26.84
CA PRO A 289 -12.49 6.43 26.86
C PRO A 289 -13.43 7.22 25.93
N ARG A 290 -14.29 8.00 26.59
CA ARG A 290 -15.35 8.83 26.00
C ARG A 290 -14.73 9.95 25.17
N ARG A 291 -14.86 9.87 23.85
CA ARG A 291 -15.09 11.03 22.96
C ARG A 291 -15.49 10.52 21.57
N PHE A 292 -16.78 10.24 21.44
CA PHE A 292 -17.45 10.06 20.17
C PHE A 292 -18.63 11.03 20.14
N LYS A 293 -18.52 12.08 19.32
CA LYS A 293 -19.68 12.76 18.76
C LYS A 293 -19.70 12.38 17.29
N PRO A 294 -20.67 11.57 16.82
CA PRO A 294 -20.92 11.41 15.40
C PRO A 294 -21.16 12.82 14.83
N ARG A 295 -20.34 13.25 13.88
CA ARG A 295 -20.72 14.41 13.06
C ARG A 295 -21.73 13.87 12.06
N TYR A 296 -22.98 14.31 12.25
CA TYR A 296 -24.06 14.20 11.28
C TYR A 296 -23.67 14.87 9.97
#